data_AF-A0A6I2X4Q3-F1
#
_entry.id   AF-A0A6I2X4Q3-F1
#
_cell.length_a   1.000
_cell.length_b   1.000
_cell.length_c   1.000
_cell.angle_alpha   90.00
_cell.angle_beta   90.00
_cell.angle_gamma   90.00
#
_symmetry.space_group_name_H-M   'P 1'
#
loop_
_entity.id
_entity.type
_entity.pdbx_description
1 polymer ?
#
loop_
_entity_poly.entity_id
_entity_poly.type
_entity_poly.pdbx_seq_one_letter_code
_entity_poly.pdbx_strand_id
1 'polypeptide(L)' 'GGSEIGGNTLLRWYVLHVLMLPFVIVIFMALHFWRVRKDGGISGPL' A
#
# COMPACT_ATOMS: atom_id res chain seq x y z
N GLY A 1 2.47 -16.96 13.14
CA GLY A 1 2.19 -17.95 12.08
C GLY A 1 2.71 -19.28 12.56
N GLY A 2 1.95 -20.36 12.43
CA GLY A 2 2.40 -21.70 12.84
C GLY A 2 3.45 -22.25 11.87
N SER A 3 4.14 -23.32 12.26
CA SER A 3 5.25 -23.91 11.48
C SER A 3 4.81 -24.58 10.17
N GLU A 4 3.51 -24.73 9.93
CA GLU A 4 2.95 -25.30 8.72
C GLU A 4 2.06 -24.29 7.97
N ILE A 5 2.24 -24.22 6.66
CA ILE A 5 1.43 -23.39 5.76
C ILE A 5 0.16 -24.19 5.43
N GLY A 6 -0.90 -23.96 6.21
CA GLY A 6 -2.23 -24.53 5.98
C GLY A 6 -3.30 -23.50 5.65
N GLY A 7 -4.57 -23.91 5.60
CA GLY A 7 -5.70 -23.04 5.24
C GLY A 7 -5.85 -21.77 6.09
N ASN A 8 -5.48 -21.81 7.37
CA ASN A 8 -5.49 -20.63 8.24
C ASN A 8 -4.41 -19.60 7.85
N THR A 9 -3.26 -20.04 7.37
CA THR A 9 -2.22 -19.15 6.83
C THR A 9 -2.69 -18.50 5.53
N LEU A 10 -3.35 -19.28 4.64
CA LEU A 10 -3.95 -18.76 3.42
C LEU A 10 -4.98 -17.65 3.69
N LEU A 11 -5.90 -17.86 4.64
CA LEU A 11 -6.92 -16.88 4.99
C LEU A 11 -6.31 -15.58 5.55
N ARG A 12 -5.30 -15.68 6.41
CA ARG A 12 -4.59 -14.50 6.95
C ARG A 12 -3.89 -13.70 5.86
N TRP A 13 -3.22 -14.37 4.93
CA TRP A 13 -2.58 -13.71 3.78
C TRP A 13 -3.59 -13.10 2.83
N TYR A 14 -4.72 -13.78 2.60
CA TYR A 14 -5.82 -13.24 1.80
C TYR A 14 -6.34 -11.93 2.39
N VAL A 15 -6.64 -11.89 3.69
CA VAL A 15 -7.11 -10.66 4.36
C VAL A 15 -6.05 -9.57 4.33
N LEU A 16 -4.79 -9.90 4.60
CA LEU A 16 -3.69 -8.94 4.52
C LEU A 16 -3.57 -8.37 3.10
N HIS A 17 -3.70 -9.20 2.08
CA HIS A 17 -3.53 -8.79 0.69
C HIS A 17 -4.71 -8.00 0.14
N VAL A 18 -5.95 -8.40 0.46
CA VAL A 18 -7.16 -7.81 -0.10
C VAL A 18 -7.63 -6.59 0.68
N LEU A 19 -7.27 -6.47 1.96
CA LEU A 19 -7.71 -5.38 2.81
C LEU A 19 -6.54 -4.46 3.22
N MET A 20 -5.51 -5.01 3.89
CA MET A 20 -4.43 -4.17 4.44
C MET A 20 -3.56 -3.53 3.36
N LEU A 21 -3.08 -4.30 2.37
CA LEU A 21 -2.22 -3.77 1.30
C LEU A 21 -2.90 -2.67 0.47
N PRO A 22 -4.10 -2.86 -0.10
CA PRO A 22 -4.73 -1.81 -0.90
C PRO A 22 -5.07 -0.58 -0.07
N PHE A 23 -5.45 -0.74 1.21
CA PHE A 23 -5.69 0.40 2.09
C PHE A 23 -4.42 1.24 2.30
N VAL A 24 -3.29 0.58 2.58
CA VAL A 24 -1.99 1.25 2.72
C VAL A 24 -1.57 1.92 1.41
N ILE A 25 -1.74 1.24 0.27
CA ILE A 25 -1.43 1.79 -1.06
C ILE A 25 -2.26 3.05 -1.34
N VAL A 26 -3.57 3.05 -1.06
CA VAL A 26 -4.43 4.23 -1.26
C VAL A 26 -3.97 5.40 -0.40
N ILE A 27 -3.61 5.17 0.86
CA ILE A 27 -3.08 6.22 1.74
C ILE A 27 -1.77 6.78 1.17
N PHE A 28 -0.83 5.92 0.79
CA PHE A 28 0.43 6.36 0.21
C PHE A 28 0.24 7.09 -1.12
N MET A 29 -0.66 6.64 -2.00
CA MET A 29 -0.97 7.34 -3.25
C MET A 29 -1.61 8.71 -2.99
N ALA A 30 -2.53 8.80 -2.02
CA ALA A 30 -3.13 10.08 -1.64
C ALA A 30 -2.09 11.06 -1.09
N LEU A 31 -1.18 10.59 -0.22
CA LEU A 31 -0.06 11.39 0.29
C LEU A 31 0.92 11.78 -0.81
N HIS A 32 1.25 10.84 -1.71
CA HIS A 32 2.13 11.07 -2.85
C HIS A 32 1.56 12.18 -3.76
N PHE A 33 0.30 12.09 -4.16
CA PHE A 33 -0.33 13.11 -4.99
C PHE A 33 -0.52 14.44 -4.26
N TRP A 34 -0.85 14.42 -2.96
CA TRP A 34 -0.89 15.63 -2.16
C TRP A 34 0.48 16.32 -2.12
N ARG A 35 1.56 15.56 -1.90
CA ARG A 35 2.93 16.09 -1.86
C ARG A 35 3.34 16.64 -3.23
N VAL A 36 3.14 15.88 -4.31
CA VAL A 36 3.41 16.32 -5.69
C VAL A 36 2.65 17.60 -6.03
N ARG A 37 1.37 17.72 -5.64
CA ARG A 37 0.58 18.92 -5.88
C ARG A 37 1.02 20.10 -5.01
N LYS A 38 1.50 19.84 -3.79
CA LYS A 38 2.02 20.87 -2.89
C LYS A 38 3.41 21.38 -3.28
N ASP A 39 4.25 20.53 -3.86
CA ASP A 39 5.60 20.88 -4.33
C ASP A 39 5.64 21.48 -5.75
N GLY A 40 4.49 21.64 -6.41
CA GLY A 40 4.40 22.35 -7.69
C GLY A 40 4.77 21.53 -8.94
N GLY A 41 4.89 20.20 -8.83
CA GLY A 41 5.21 19.33 -9.96
C GLY A 41 6.68 18.86 -10.03
N ILE A 42 6.91 17.88 -10.91
CA ILE A 42 8.18 17.18 -11.15
C ILE A 42 9.21 18.20 -11.62
N SER A 43 10.19 18.50 -10.77
CA SER A 43 11.46 19.17 -11.10
C SER A 43 11.34 20.40 -12.01
N GLY A 44 11.49 21.58 -11.43
CA GLY A 44 11.66 22.83 -12.18
C GLY A 44 12.70 22.68 -13.31
N PRO A 45 12.55 23.46 -14.39
CA PRO A 45 13.19 23.23 -15.68
C PRO A 45 14.71 23.09 -15.57
N LEU A 46 15.25 22.09 -16.27
CA LEU A 46 16.67 22.00 -16.65
C LEU A 46 17.01 23.12 -17.63
#